data_AF-A0A350I6L2-F1
#
_entry.id   AF-A0A350I6L2-F1
#
_cell.length_a   1.000
_cell.length_b   1.000
_cell.length_c   1.000
_cell.angle_alpha   90.00
_cell.angle_beta   90.00
_cell.angle_gamma   90.00
#
_symmetry.space_group_name_H-M   'P 1'
#
loop_
_entity.id
_entity.type
_entity.pdbx_description
1 polymer ?
#
loop_
_entity_poly.entity_id
_entity_poly.type
_entity_poly.pdbx_seq_one_letter_code
_entity_poly.pdbx_strand_id
1 'polypeptide(L)'
;MQNILPQQAGLTVGNVIYRYEAVKALEDDMLVHVQNKNPLSSGYTFRETDDWSGLKGNKIYKIIPVGEIPLELWGDGSIEVEGTGSVINPSVVYTYKYDPCFDPQADPSCPNYVMPFDPNMLPQVEFNDPLQDELILAEMEKKAKLEEEEEYERKMRIKKATINLEKMLGGVNASAMDTQAAAQEAALFAMNYIPSSYTNSLNGGTYRDVPMLLDTFLPKNIKSKRLEFAQQQKHEDMINTQYDR
;
A
#
# COMPACT_ATOMS: atom_id res chain seq x y z
N MET A 1 -16.29 -3.56 -38.87
CA MET A 1 -15.66 -4.45 -37.85
C MET A 1 -15.70 -3.90 -36.41
N GLN A 2 -16.44 -2.82 -36.16
CA GLN A 2 -16.38 -2.02 -34.93
C GLN A 2 -16.80 -2.72 -33.63
N ASN A 3 -17.49 -3.86 -33.73
CA ASN A 3 -18.02 -4.61 -32.58
C ASN A 3 -17.31 -5.95 -32.33
N ILE A 4 -16.32 -6.31 -33.15
CA ILE A 4 -15.66 -7.63 -33.12
C ILE A 4 -14.28 -7.54 -32.44
N LEU A 5 -13.55 -6.46 -32.69
CA LEU A 5 -12.24 -6.17 -32.10
C LEU A 5 -12.31 -4.90 -31.25
N PRO A 6 -11.56 -4.83 -30.13
CA PRO A 6 -11.50 -3.62 -29.31
C PRO A 6 -10.90 -2.46 -30.11
N GLN A 7 -11.52 -1.29 -30.01
CA GLN A 7 -11.11 -0.08 -30.72
C GLN A 7 -9.98 0.63 -29.97
N GLN A 8 -8.79 0.03 -29.98
CA GLN A 8 -7.58 0.60 -29.39
C GLN A 8 -6.50 0.72 -30.46
N ALA A 9 -5.74 1.81 -30.42
CA ALA A 9 -4.56 2.00 -31.25
C ALA A 9 -3.47 0.99 -30.87
N GLY A 10 -2.61 0.59 -31.80
CA GLY A 10 -1.57 -0.42 -31.53
C GLY A 10 -2.04 -1.88 -31.55
N LEU A 11 -3.28 -2.15 -31.96
CA LEU A 11 -3.78 -3.50 -32.17
C LEU A 11 -3.41 -4.02 -33.56
N THR A 12 -2.80 -5.20 -33.62
CA THR A 12 -2.48 -5.92 -34.85
C THR A 12 -3.16 -7.30 -34.86
N VAL A 13 -3.60 -7.74 -36.04
CA VAL A 13 -4.24 -9.05 -36.23
C VAL A 13 -3.23 -10.02 -36.83
N GLY A 14 -3.01 -11.14 -36.16
CA GLY A 14 -2.03 -12.16 -36.56
C GLY A 14 -2.59 -13.25 -37.47
N ASN A 15 -3.76 -13.80 -37.12
CA ASN A 15 -4.37 -14.93 -37.81
C ASN A 15 -5.88 -14.73 -37.97
N VAL A 16 -6.41 -15.21 -39.09
CA VAL A 16 -7.84 -15.40 -39.32
C VAL A 16 -8.12 -16.91 -39.24
N ILE A 17 -8.95 -17.29 -38.29
CA ILE A 17 -9.36 -18.67 -38.05
C ILE A 17 -10.83 -18.74 -38.41
N TYR A 18 -11.20 -19.59 -39.36
CA TYR A 18 -12.59 -19.75 -39.72
C TYR A 18 -13.01 -21.20 -39.86
N ARG A 19 -14.29 -21.43 -39.58
CA ARG A 19 -14.96 -22.70 -39.80
C ARG A 19 -16.38 -22.48 -40.29
N TYR A 20 -16.83 -23.38 -41.15
CA TYR A 20 -18.22 -23.45 -41.58
C TYR A 20 -18.53 -24.83 -42.14
N GLU A 21 -19.82 -25.09 -42.37
CA GLU A 21 -20.31 -26.27 -43.05
C GLU A 21 -20.91 -25.88 -44.41
N ALA A 22 -20.39 -26.43 -45.50
CA ALA A 22 -20.96 -26.24 -46.84
C ALA A 22 -22.05 -27.28 -47.10
N VAL A 23 -23.24 -26.83 -47.49
CA VAL A 23 -24.37 -27.69 -47.86
C VAL A 23 -24.72 -27.44 -49.33
N LYS A 24 -24.43 -28.42 -50.18
CA LYS A 24 -24.63 -28.40 -51.64
C LYS A 24 -24.82 -29.82 -52.20
N ALA A 25 -25.35 -29.94 -53.41
CA ALA A 25 -25.31 -31.21 -54.16
C ALA A 25 -23.93 -31.42 -54.81
N LEU A 26 -23.61 -32.66 -55.20
CA LEU A 26 -22.29 -33.01 -55.77
C LEU A 26 -22.08 -32.43 -57.18
N GLU A 27 -23.17 -32.27 -57.94
CA GLU A 27 -23.15 -31.76 -59.31
C GLU A 27 -23.15 -30.22 -59.39
N ASP A 28 -23.39 -29.56 -58.26
CA ASP A 28 -23.40 -28.11 -58.17
C ASP A 28 -21.97 -27.58 -58.04
N ASP A 29 -21.71 -26.37 -58.53
CA ASP A 29 -20.46 -25.64 -58.28
C ASP A 29 -20.69 -24.59 -57.19
N MET A 30 -19.73 -24.44 -56.28
CA MET A 30 -19.86 -23.52 -55.15
C MET A 30 -18.48 -23.00 -54.77
N LEU A 31 -18.35 -21.67 -54.74
CA LEU A 31 -17.19 -20.95 -54.26
C LEU A 31 -17.60 -20.14 -53.03
N VAL A 32 -16.84 -20.25 -51.94
CA VAL A 32 -17.08 -19.48 -50.73
C VAL A 32 -15.92 -18.51 -50.54
N HIS A 33 -16.23 -17.22 -50.49
CA HIS A 33 -15.28 -16.16 -50.23
C HIS A 33 -15.41 -15.68 -48.79
N VAL A 34 -14.38 -15.89 -47.99
CA VAL A 34 -14.25 -15.29 -46.65
C VAL A 34 -13.37 -14.07 -46.79
N GLN A 35 -13.93 -12.88 -46.58
CA GLN A 35 -13.24 -11.64 -46.90
C GLN A 35 -13.51 -10.50 -45.92
N ASN A 36 -12.54 -9.59 -45.80
CA ASN A 36 -12.62 -8.35 -45.05
C ASN A 36 -12.24 -7.18 -45.94
N LYS A 37 -13.13 -6.20 -46.04
CA LYS A 37 -12.88 -4.96 -46.80
C LYS A 37 -11.73 -4.17 -46.18
N ASN A 38 -11.00 -3.44 -47.00
CA ASN A 38 -10.08 -2.42 -46.52
C ASN A 38 -10.82 -1.08 -46.45
N PRO A 39 -10.83 -0.36 -45.32
CA PRO A 39 -11.48 0.95 -45.24
C PRO A 39 -10.65 2.06 -45.91
N LEU A 40 -9.34 1.88 -46.09
CA LEU A 40 -8.41 2.86 -46.67
C LEU A 40 -8.19 2.68 -48.18
N SER A 41 -8.53 1.52 -48.74
CA SER A 41 -8.39 1.24 -50.18
C SER A 41 -9.67 0.62 -50.75
N SER A 42 -9.82 0.62 -52.08
CA SER A 42 -10.97 0.01 -52.76
C SER A 42 -10.94 -1.53 -52.78
N GLY A 43 -9.97 -2.16 -52.12
CA GLY A 43 -9.75 -3.61 -52.12
C GLY A 43 -10.14 -4.31 -50.82
N TYR A 44 -9.61 -5.53 -50.66
CA TYR A 44 -9.77 -6.36 -49.47
C TYR A 44 -8.44 -6.49 -48.73
N THR A 45 -8.49 -6.43 -47.41
CA THR A 45 -7.32 -6.66 -46.54
C THR A 45 -7.06 -8.15 -46.37
N PHE A 46 -8.13 -8.93 -46.38
CA PHE A 46 -8.09 -10.38 -46.37
C PHE A 46 -9.16 -10.89 -47.32
N ARG A 47 -8.80 -11.83 -48.20
CA ARG A 47 -9.74 -12.55 -49.05
C ARG A 47 -9.19 -13.95 -49.29
N GLU A 48 -9.93 -14.93 -48.81
CA GLU A 48 -9.66 -16.34 -49.06
C GLU A 48 -10.86 -16.95 -49.78
N THR A 49 -10.57 -17.75 -50.81
CA THR A 49 -11.58 -18.43 -51.62
C THR A 49 -11.45 -19.93 -51.42
N ASP A 50 -12.52 -20.55 -50.96
CA ASP A 50 -12.64 -22.00 -50.86
C ASP A 50 -13.47 -22.54 -52.03
N ASP A 51 -12.86 -23.41 -52.82
CA ASP A 51 -13.51 -24.09 -53.94
C ASP A 51 -14.10 -25.43 -53.49
N TRP A 52 -15.42 -25.55 -53.66
CA TRP A 52 -16.19 -26.77 -53.39
C TRP A 52 -16.69 -27.45 -54.67
N SER A 53 -16.28 -26.99 -55.85
CA SER A 53 -16.71 -27.53 -57.15
C SER A 53 -16.35 -29.01 -57.27
N GLY A 54 -17.34 -29.85 -57.63
CA GLY A 54 -17.19 -31.32 -57.68
C GLY A 54 -16.96 -32.03 -56.33
N LEU A 55 -17.04 -31.31 -55.20
CA LEU A 55 -16.90 -31.87 -53.85
C LEU A 55 -18.26 -31.94 -53.15
N LYS A 56 -18.51 -33.03 -52.42
CA LYS A 56 -19.66 -33.12 -51.52
C LYS A 56 -19.51 -32.13 -50.38
N GLY A 57 -20.61 -31.47 -50.00
CA GLY A 57 -20.65 -30.57 -48.85
C GLY A 57 -20.07 -31.20 -47.58
N ASN A 58 -19.17 -30.49 -46.92
CA ASN A 58 -18.50 -30.91 -45.69
C ASN A 58 -18.15 -29.70 -44.81
N LYS A 59 -17.59 -29.97 -43.63
CA LYS A 59 -17.06 -28.98 -42.71
C LYS A 59 -15.62 -28.63 -43.04
N ILE A 60 -15.28 -27.36 -42.96
CA ILE A 60 -13.91 -26.89 -43.09
C ILE A 60 -13.47 -26.15 -41.83
N TYR A 61 -12.18 -26.25 -41.54
CA TYR A 61 -11.49 -25.47 -40.52
C TYR A 61 -10.15 -25.04 -41.10
N LYS A 62 -9.93 -23.72 -41.17
CA LYS A 62 -8.69 -23.14 -41.69
C LYS A 62 -8.15 -22.10 -40.72
N ILE A 63 -6.82 -22.06 -40.63
CA ILE A 63 -6.06 -21.05 -39.90
C ILE A 63 -5.16 -20.38 -40.93
N ILE A 64 -5.36 -19.09 -41.16
CA ILE A 64 -4.57 -18.34 -42.14
C ILE A 64 -3.77 -17.25 -41.41
N PRO A 65 -2.43 -17.34 -41.40
CA PRO A 65 -1.59 -16.29 -40.87
C PRO A 65 -1.56 -15.11 -41.84
N VAL A 66 -1.85 -13.90 -41.33
CA VAL A 66 -1.92 -12.66 -42.10
C VAL A 66 -0.77 -11.70 -41.79
N GLY A 67 0.05 -11.98 -40.77
CA GLY A 67 1.32 -11.30 -40.55
C GLY A 67 1.21 -9.94 -39.85
N GLU A 68 0.44 -9.87 -38.77
CA GLU A 68 0.35 -8.69 -37.87
C GLU A 68 -0.16 -7.41 -38.56
N ILE A 69 -1.22 -7.51 -39.35
CA ILE A 69 -1.82 -6.36 -40.04
C ILE A 69 -2.49 -5.41 -39.02
N PRO A 70 -2.19 -4.10 -39.01
CA PRO A 70 -2.83 -3.12 -38.14
C PRO A 70 -4.35 -3.05 -38.27
N LEU A 71 -5.05 -2.84 -37.16
CA LEU A 71 -6.53 -2.75 -37.10
C LEU A 71 -7.12 -1.69 -38.04
N GLU A 72 -6.38 -0.63 -38.36
CA GLU A 72 -6.84 0.43 -39.27
C GLU A 72 -7.12 -0.06 -40.69
N LEU A 73 -6.45 -1.14 -41.12
CA LEU A 73 -6.67 -1.73 -42.43
C LEU A 73 -7.84 -2.72 -42.42
N TRP A 74 -8.45 -2.98 -41.28
CA TRP A 74 -9.45 -4.04 -41.10
C TRP A 74 -10.88 -3.45 -41.12
N GLY A 75 -11.58 -3.64 -42.23
CA GLY A 75 -12.95 -3.18 -42.45
C GLY A 75 -14.01 -4.26 -42.25
N ASP A 76 -15.19 -4.07 -42.84
CA ASP A 76 -16.29 -5.02 -42.67
C ASP A 76 -15.99 -6.39 -43.27
N GLY A 77 -16.25 -7.43 -42.49
CA GLY A 77 -16.13 -8.82 -42.91
C GLY A 77 -17.43 -9.31 -43.55
N SER A 78 -17.33 -10.02 -44.67
CA SER A 78 -18.43 -10.73 -45.32
C SER A 78 -18.02 -12.15 -45.69
N ILE A 79 -19.02 -13.03 -45.73
CA ILE A 79 -18.90 -14.35 -46.35
C ILE A 79 -19.84 -14.34 -47.54
N GLU A 80 -19.26 -14.43 -48.73
CA GLU A 80 -19.99 -14.43 -50.00
C GLU A 80 -19.95 -15.82 -50.62
N VAL A 81 -21.07 -16.26 -51.16
CA VAL A 81 -21.21 -17.56 -51.82
C VAL A 81 -21.54 -17.32 -53.27
N GLU A 82 -20.70 -17.82 -54.17
CA GLU A 82 -20.96 -17.85 -55.61
C GLU A 82 -21.32 -19.28 -56.02
N GLY A 83 -22.44 -19.45 -56.74
CA GLY A 83 -22.91 -20.77 -57.19
C GLY A 83 -24.13 -21.31 -56.43
N THR A 84 -24.34 -22.62 -56.48
CA THR A 84 -25.50 -23.32 -55.91
C THR A 84 -25.13 -24.06 -54.62
N GLY A 85 -25.46 -23.45 -53.48
CA GLY A 85 -25.22 -24.04 -52.16
C GLY A 85 -25.48 -23.05 -51.02
N SER A 86 -25.27 -23.51 -49.79
CA SER A 86 -25.44 -22.68 -48.59
C SER A 86 -24.36 -22.96 -47.56
N VAL A 87 -24.01 -21.93 -46.78
CA VAL A 87 -23.04 -22.00 -45.68
C VAL A 87 -23.80 -22.00 -44.37
N ILE A 88 -23.59 -23.04 -43.55
CA ILE A 88 -24.26 -23.21 -42.25
C ILE A 88 -23.21 -23.09 -41.13
N ASN A 89 -23.63 -22.49 -40.00
CA ASN A 89 -22.82 -22.28 -38.80
C ASN A 89 -21.45 -21.62 -39.06
N PRO A 90 -21.37 -20.51 -39.79
CA PRO A 90 -20.11 -19.82 -40.00
C PRO A 90 -19.60 -19.24 -38.67
N SER A 91 -18.31 -19.43 -38.41
CA SER A 91 -17.62 -18.85 -37.26
C SER A 91 -16.24 -18.39 -37.71
N VAL A 92 -15.99 -17.08 -37.58
CA VAL A 92 -14.73 -16.45 -37.92
C VAL A 92 -14.18 -15.82 -36.64
N VAL A 93 -12.94 -16.15 -36.31
CA VAL A 93 -12.23 -15.74 -35.10
C VAL A 93 -10.91 -15.12 -35.53
N TYR A 94 -10.60 -13.97 -34.95
CA TYR A 94 -9.36 -13.24 -35.22
C TYR A 94 -8.46 -13.32 -33.99
N THR A 95 -7.20 -13.67 -34.18
CA THR A 95 -6.21 -13.55 -33.11
C THR A 95 -5.55 -12.18 -33.20
N TYR A 96 -5.53 -11.44 -32.11
CA TYR A 96 -4.90 -10.11 -32.08
C TYR A 96 -3.81 -10.02 -31.02
N LYS A 97 -2.94 -9.04 -31.20
CA LYS A 97 -1.91 -8.64 -30.26
C LYS A 97 -2.02 -7.13 -30.06
N TYR A 98 -1.85 -6.69 -28.82
CA TYR A 98 -1.87 -5.28 -28.46
C TYR A 98 -0.46 -4.83 -28.11
N ASP A 99 0.00 -3.74 -28.73
CA ASP A 99 1.25 -3.07 -28.37
C ASP A 99 0.98 -1.93 -27.38
N PRO A 100 1.34 -2.08 -26.09
CA PRO A 100 1.13 -1.05 -25.08
C PRO A 100 2.04 0.18 -25.31
N CYS A 101 3.12 0.03 -26.07
CA CYS A 101 4.07 1.10 -26.37
C CYS A 101 3.87 1.72 -27.76
N PHE A 102 2.71 1.48 -28.39
CA PHE A 102 2.37 2.10 -29.68
C PHE A 102 2.43 3.63 -29.61
N ASP A 103 1.94 4.21 -28.51
CA ASP A 103 2.21 5.60 -28.16
C ASP A 103 3.38 5.64 -27.17
N PRO A 104 4.57 6.14 -27.56
CA PRO A 104 5.74 6.17 -26.69
C PRO A 104 5.59 7.08 -25.48
N GLN A 105 4.58 7.96 -25.44
CA GLN A 105 4.27 8.85 -24.32
C GLN A 105 3.22 8.27 -23.37
N ALA A 106 2.63 7.11 -23.68
CA ALA A 106 1.59 6.51 -22.85
C ALA A 106 2.12 5.93 -21.52
N ASP A 107 3.34 5.40 -21.51
CA ASP A 107 3.97 4.79 -20.33
C ASP A 107 5.46 5.17 -20.22
N PRO A 108 5.94 5.64 -19.05
CA PRO A 108 7.36 5.88 -18.76
C PRO A 108 8.29 4.68 -18.96
N SER A 109 7.75 3.46 -18.96
CA SER A 109 8.50 2.21 -19.14
C SER A 109 8.79 1.91 -20.62
N CYS A 110 8.19 2.64 -21.55
CA CYS A 110 8.39 2.42 -22.97
C CYS A 110 9.76 2.94 -23.43
N PRO A 111 10.45 2.25 -24.36
CA PRO A 111 11.84 2.57 -24.72
C PRO A 111 12.08 4.00 -25.22
N ASN A 112 11.06 4.61 -25.85
CA ASN A 112 11.14 5.94 -26.46
C ASN A 112 10.38 7.01 -25.66
N TYR A 113 10.10 6.76 -24.38
CA TYR A 113 9.46 7.74 -23.52
C TYR A 113 10.39 8.92 -23.27
N VAL A 114 9.95 10.11 -23.70
CA VAL A 114 10.61 11.39 -23.43
C VAL A 114 9.88 12.04 -22.27
N MET A 115 10.60 12.30 -21.18
CA MET A 115 10.04 13.03 -20.05
C MET A 115 9.63 14.45 -20.50
N PRO A 116 8.37 14.87 -20.29
CA PRO A 116 7.87 16.16 -20.80
C PRO A 116 8.50 17.37 -20.09
N PHE A 117 9.17 17.17 -18.96
CA PHE A 117 9.94 18.18 -18.26
C PHE A 117 11.41 17.78 -18.20
N ASP A 118 12.30 18.76 -18.39
CA ASP A 118 13.72 18.60 -18.14
C ASP A 118 13.95 18.71 -16.62
N PRO A 119 14.42 17.65 -15.93
CA PRO A 119 14.74 17.70 -14.51
C PRO A 119 15.78 18.78 -14.18
N ASN A 120 16.60 19.19 -15.15
CA ASN A 120 17.65 20.20 -14.96
C ASN A 120 17.13 21.65 -15.01
N MET A 121 15.87 21.87 -15.41
CA MET A 121 15.23 23.18 -15.30
C MET A 121 14.67 23.45 -13.91
N LEU A 122 14.64 22.45 -13.02
CA LEU A 122 14.29 22.67 -11.63
C LEU A 122 15.46 23.38 -10.94
N PRO A 123 15.24 24.53 -10.28
CA PRO A 123 16.29 25.15 -9.49
C PRO A 123 16.72 24.15 -8.42
N GLN A 124 18.03 23.86 -8.35
CA GLN A 124 18.60 23.14 -7.23
C GLN A 124 18.38 23.99 -5.98
N VAL A 125 17.41 23.62 -5.17
CA VAL A 125 17.21 24.23 -3.86
C VAL A 125 18.22 23.56 -2.93
N GLU A 126 19.31 24.25 -2.64
CA GLU A 126 20.21 23.83 -1.56
C GLU A 126 19.44 23.98 -0.24
N PHE A 127 19.01 22.84 0.33
CA PHE A 127 18.40 22.82 1.64
C PHE A 127 19.51 22.76 2.70
N ASN A 128 19.79 23.90 3.32
CA ASN A 128 20.61 23.92 4.53
C ASN A 128 19.72 23.59 5.73
N ASP A 129 19.96 22.45 6.37
CA ASP A 129 19.32 22.12 7.64
C ASP A 129 19.78 23.11 8.74
N PRO A 130 18.88 23.95 9.29
CA PRO A 130 19.25 24.91 10.31
C PRO A 130 19.79 24.25 11.58
N LEU A 131 19.48 22.98 11.87
CA LEU A 131 20.03 22.31 13.06
C LEU A 131 21.52 21.97 12.92
N GLN A 132 22.04 21.91 11.70
CA GLN A 132 23.46 21.65 11.44
C GLN A 132 24.32 22.93 11.47
N ASP A 133 23.71 24.10 11.66
CA ASP A 133 24.47 25.34 11.78
C ASP A 133 25.34 25.32 13.05
N GLU A 134 26.62 25.66 12.90
CA GLU A 134 27.62 25.64 13.97
C GLU A 134 27.18 26.44 15.21
N LEU A 135 26.49 27.56 15.00
CA LEU A 135 25.97 28.41 16.08
C LEU A 135 24.85 27.73 16.87
N ILE A 136 23.99 26.97 16.18
CA ILE A 136 22.87 26.27 16.81
C ILE A 136 23.39 25.06 17.58
N LEU A 137 24.36 24.33 17.03
CA LEU A 137 25.07 23.26 17.73
C LEU A 137 25.76 23.78 19.01
N ALA A 138 26.45 24.91 18.95
CA ALA A 138 27.12 25.50 20.10
C ALA A 138 26.13 25.92 21.22
N GLU A 139 24.97 26.48 20.86
CA GLU A 139 23.94 26.84 21.85
C GLU A 139 23.30 25.59 22.47
N MET A 140 23.07 24.54 21.69
CA MET A 140 22.55 23.26 22.18
C MET A 140 23.52 22.58 23.16
N GLU A 141 24.82 22.54 22.84
CA GLU A 141 25.84 22.00 23.75
C GLU A 141 25.90 22.79 25.07
N LYS A 142 25.81 24.12 24.98
CA LYS A 142 25.80 24.99 26.17
C LYS A 142 24.57 24.73 27.03
N LYS A 143 23.40 24.57 26.41
CA LYS A 143 22.16 24.25 27.12
C LYS A 143 22.24 22.88 27.80
N ALA A 144 22.79 21.86 27.12
CA ALA A 144 22.97 20.53 27.69
C ALA A 144 23.87 20.56 28.94
N LYS A 145 24.96 21.34 28.93
CA LYS A 145 25.82 21.54 30.10
C LYS A 145 25.08 22.20 31.27
N LEU A 146 24.27 23.23 30.99
CA LEU A 146 23.47 23.90 32.01
C LEU A 146 22.44 22.95 32.65
N GLU A 147 21.76 22.13 31.85
CA GLU A 147 20.79 21.15 32.35
C GLU A 147 21.47 20.09 33.25
N GLU A 148 22.68 19.63 32.89
CA GLU A 148 23.46 18.69 33.70
C GLU A 148 23.86 19.30 35.06
N GLU A 149 24.31 20.55 35.07
CA GLU A 149 24.65 21.29 36.29
C GLU A 149 23.41 21.49 37.19
N GLU A 150 22.27 21.88 36.61
CA GLU A 150 21.01 22.04 37.35
C GLU A 150 20.52 20.72 37.95
N GLU A 151 20.63 19.61 37.21
CA GLU A 151 20.31 18.29 37.72
C GLU A 151 21.18 17.88 38.90
N TYR A 152 22.49 18.15 38.82
CA TYR A 152 23.42 17.86 39.91
C TYR A 152 23.08 18.67 41.17
N GLU A 153 22.84 19.97 41.02
CA GLU A 153 22.41 20.85 42.12
C GLU A 153 21.10 20.37 42.74
N ARG A 154 20.12 19.96 41.92
CA ARG A 154 18.84 19.42 42.40
C ARG A 154 19.05 18.14 43.23
N LYS A 155 19.89 17.22 42.75
CA LYS A 155 20.23 15.98 43.48
C LYS A 155 20.90 16.29 44.83
N MET A 156 21.81 17.28 44.86
CA MET A 156 22.48 17.71 46.09
C MET A 156 21.52 18.36 47.10
N ARG A 157 20.57 19.20 46.64
CA ARG A 157 19.53 19.78 47.50
C ARG A 157 18.64 18.71 48.12
N ILE A 158 18.20 17.73 47.33
CA ILE A 158 17.39 16.61 47.82
C ILE A 158 18.17 15.83 48.89
N LYS A 159 19.43 15.47 48.62
CA LYS A 159 20.28 14.75 49.58
C LYS A 159 20.49 15.53 50.88
N LYS A 160 20.65 16.85 50.82
CA LYS A 160 20.78 17.68 52.02
C LYS A 160 19.47 17.74 52.82
N ALA A 161 18.33 17.81 52.13
CA ALA A 161 17.01 17.78 52.77
C ALA A 161 16.73 16.44 53.46
N THR A 162 17.08 15.31 52.84
CA THR A 162 16.91 13.98 53.45
C THR A 162 17.77 13.82 54.70
N ILE A 163 19.04 14.23 54.66
CA ILE A 163 19.94 14.19 55.84
C ILE A 163 19.40 15.05 57.00
N ASN A 164 18.85 16.24 56.70
CA ASN A 164 18.26 17.09 57.73
C ASN A 164 17.01 16.47 58.37
N LEU A 165 16.14 15.84 57.58
CA LEU A 165 14.97 15.12 58.09
C LEU A 165 15.36 13.94 58.97
N GLU A 166 16.33 13.13 58.55
CA GLU A 166 16.88 12.03 59.37
C GLU A 166 17.42 12.54 60.71
N LYS A 167 18.15 13.66 60.70
CA LYS A 167 18.67 14.28 61.93
C LYS A 167 17.56 14.81 62.86
N MET A 168 16.49 15.39 62.29
CA MET A 168 15.35 15.87 63.07
C MET A 168 14.56 14.70 63.68
N LEU A 169 14.32 13.63 62.93
CA LEU A 169 13.61 12.44 63.41
C LEU A 169 14.43 11.61 64.40
N GLY A 170 15.75 11.55 64.23
CA GLY A 170 16.65 10.86 65.16
C GLY A 170 16.95 11.63 66.45
N GLY A 171 16.68 12.95 66.50
CA GLY A 171 17.05 13.83 67.61
C GLY A 171 15.92 14.26 68.54
N VAL A 172 14.65 14.05 68.18
CA VAL A 172 13.49 14.44 69.00
C VAL A 172 12.71 13.20 69.40
N ASN A 173 12.60 12.94 70.71
CA ASN A 173 11.85 11.84 71.30
C ASN A 173 10.45 11.69 70.65
N ALA A 174 10.32 10.78 69.68
CA ALA A 174 9.05 10.43 69.05
C ALA A 174 7.97 10.06 70.09
N SER A 175 8.40 9.50 71.22
CA SER A 175 7.55 9.17 72.37
C SER A 175 6.86 10.38 73.02
N ALA A 176 7.47 11.56 73.01
CA ALA A 176 6.91 12.74 73.66
C ALA A 176 5.79 13.37 72.82
N MET A 177 5.92 13.38 71.48
CA MET A 177 4.84 13.86 70.60
C MET A 177 3.66 12.89 70.57
N ASP A 178 3.90 11.58 70.57
CA ASP A 178 2.83 10.57 70.58
C ASP A 178 1.91 10.74 71.79
N THR A 179 2.47 10.94 72.99
CA THR A 179 1.65 11.06 74.21
C THR A 179 0.76 12.29 74.22
N GLN A 180 1.25 13.42 73.70
CA GLN A 180 0.50 14.68 73.70
C GLN A 180 -0.51 14.75 72.56
N ALA A 181 -0.17 14.16 71.40
CA ALA A 181 -1.10 14.00 70.27
C ALA A 181 -2.25 13.05 70.63
N ALA A 182 -1.97 11.90 71.26
CA ALA A 182 -2.98 10.96 71.71
C ALA A 182 -3.93 11.57 72.77
N ALA A 183 -3.40 12.41 73.68
CA ALA A 183 -4.22 13.10 74.66
C ALA A 183 -5.15 14.15 74.03
N GLN A 184 -4.68 14.89 73.02
CA GLN A 184 -5.50 15.84 72.27
C GLN A 184 -6.56 15.14 71.41
N GLU A 185 -6.21 14.03 70.78
CA GLU A 185 -7.14 13.19 70.01
C GLU A 185 -8.28 12.69 70.92
N ALA A 186 -7.96 12.10 72.07
CA ALA A 186 -8.95 11.63 73.03
C ALA A 186 -9.87 12.76 73.52
N ALA A 187 -9.32 13.95 73.77
CA ALA A 187 -10.10 15.12 74.17
C ALA A 187 -11.07 15.58 73.06
N LEU A 188 -10.66 15.54 71.79
CA LEU A 188 -11.50 15.91 70.65
C LEU A 188 -12.63 14.91 70.42
N PHE A 189 -12.36 13.60 70.52
CA PHE A 189 -13.41 12.57 70.42
C PHE A 189 -14.43 12.66 71.57
N ALA A 190 -13.99 13.03 72.78
CA ALA A 190 -14.88 13.22 73.92
C ALA A 190 -15.85 14.40 73.75
N MET A 191 -15.56 15.37 72.88
CA MET A 191 -16.43 16.52 72.63
C MET A 191 -17.69 16.20 71.79
N ASN A 192 -17.87 14.96 71.31
CA ASN A 192 -19.07 14.49 70.58
C ASN A 192 -19.52 15.39 69.40
N TYR A 193 -18.60 16.13 68.77
CA TYR A 193 -18.89 16.91 67.55
C TYR A 193 -19.04 16.05 66.29
N ILE A 194 -18.64 14.78 66.36
CA ILE A 194 -18.68 13.85 65.24
C ILE A 194 -19.97 13.02 65.36
N PRO A 195 -20.86 13.03 64.35
CA PRO A 195 -22.07 12.22 64.36
C PRO A 195 -21.75 10.72 64.51
N SER A 196 -22.58 9.98 65.24
CA SER A 196 -22.41 8.53 65.48
C SER A 196 -22.38 7.68 64.20
N SER A 197 -22.78 8.23 63.06
CA SER A 197 -22.64 7.58 61.75
C SER A 197 -21.18 7.36 61.33
N TYR A 198 -20.24 8.17 61.84
CA TYR A 198 -18.81 8.06 61.53
C TYR A 198 -18.03 7.14 62.49
N THR A 199 -18.62 6.75 63.62
CA THR A 199 -18.01 5.82 64.58
C THR A 199 -18.44 4.37 64.36
N ASN A 200 -19.46 4.15 63.52
CA ASN A 200 -19.88 2.81 63.14
C ASN A 200 -18.90 2.22 62.13
N SER A 201 -18.33 1.05 62.44
CA SER A 201 -17.52 0.30 61.48
C SER A 201 -18.39 -0.09 60.28
N LEU A 202 -18.09 0.45 59.10
CA LEU A 202 -18.73 0.03 57.86
C LEU A 202 -18.39 -1.45 57.62
N ASN A 203 -19.41 -2.30 57.42
CA ASN A 203 -19.19 -3.68 56.98
C ASN A 203 -18.67 -3.66 55.53
N GLY A 204 -17.35 -3.58 55.38
CA GLY A 204 -16.68 -3.73 54.11
C GLY A 204 -16.68 -5.18 53.64
N GLY A 205 -16.99 -5.40 52.38
CA GLY A 205 -16.81 -6.67 51.68
C GLY A 205 -16.04 -6.44 50.38
N THR A 206 -15.14 -7.36 50.03
CA THR A 206 -14.50 -7.38 48.71
C THR A 206 -15.36 -8.17 47.73
N TYR A 207 -15.47 -7.70 46.49
CA TYR A 207 -16.01 -8.52 45.40
C TYR A 207 -15.04 -9.68 45.16
N ARG A 208 -15.49 -10.92 45.38
CA ARG A 208 -14.65 -12.13 45.24
C ARG A 208 -14.43 -12.59 43.80
N ASP A 209 -15.19 -12.04 42.85
CA ASP A 209 -15.19 -12.48 41.45
C ASP A 209 -14.49 -11.48 40.53
N VAL A 210 -13.22 -11.23 40.83
CA VAL A 210 -12.26 -10.85 39.77
C VAL A 210 -11.12 -11.84 39.91
N PRO A 211 -10.82 -12.70 38.92
CA PRO A 211 -9.57 -13.45 38.96
C PRO A 211 -8.44 -12.43 38.98
N MET A 212 -7.79 -12.26 40.14
CA MET A 212 -6.55 -11.51 40.22
C MET A 212 -5.58 -12.20 39.25
N LEU A 213 -5.27 -11.51 38.15
CA LEU A 213 -4.15 -11.90 37.32
C LEU A 213 -2.92 -11.83 38.22
N LEU A 214 -2.30 -12.99 38.49
CA LEU A 214 -1.05 -13.05 39.22
C LEU A 214 -0.02 -12.26 38.43
N ASP A 215 0.52 -11.20 39.04
CA ASP A 215 1.53 -10.36 38.42
C ASP A 215 2.83 -11.17 38.35
N THR A 216 3.02 -11.90 37.25
CA THR A 216 4.21 -12.71 37.03
C THR A 216 5.36 -11.79 36.66
N PHE A 217 6.51 -11.96 37.32
CA PHE A 217 7.71 -11.21 37.00
C PHE A 217 8.14 -11.48 35.55
N LEU A 218 7.98 -10.49 34.67
CA LEU A 218 8.47 -10.55 33.30
C LEU A 218 10.00 -10.55 33.33
N PRO A 219 10.68 -11.58 32.79
CA PRO A 219 12.14 -11.61 32.77
C PRO A 219 12.68 -10.48 31.90
N LYS A 220 13.59 -9.67 32.46
CA LYS A 220 14.24 -8.59 31.70
C LYS A 220 15.10 -9.19 30.59
N ASN A 221 14.72 -8.94 29.34
CA ASN A 221 15.50 -9.33 28.19
C ASN A 221 16.64 -8.31 27.98
N ILE A 222 17.85 -8.64 28.44
CA ILE A 222 19.04 -7.78 28.29
C ILE A 222 19.37 -7.52 26.80
N LYS A 223 18.95 -8.41 25.90
CA LYS A 223 19.12 -8.23 24.45
C LYS A 223 18.10 -7.26 23.84
N SER A 224 17.00 -6.92 24.53
CA SER A 224 16.01 -5.94 24.02
C SER A 224 16.65 -4.56 23.87
N LYS A 225 17.54 -4.15 24.77
CA LYS A 225 18.24 -2.86 24.66
C LYS A 225 19.03 -2.70 23.35
N ARG A 226 19.65 -3.79 22.86
CA ARG A 226 20.38 -3.77 21.58
C ARG A 226 19.41 -3.71 20.40
N LEU A 227 18.27 -4.39 20.51
CA LEU A 227 17.23 -4.37 19.50
C LEU A 227 16.54 -2.99 19.44
N GLU A 228 16.23 -2.39 20.58
CA GLU A 228 15.67 -1.05 20.72
C GLU A 228 16.62 0.00 20.12
N PHE A 229 17.91 -0.07 20.46
CA PHE A 229 18.92 0.84 19.90
C PHE A 229 19.06 0.67 18.37
N ALA A 230 19.14 -0.57 17.87
CA ALA A 230 19.22 -0.81 16.44
C ALA A 230 17.94 -0.40 15.69
N GLN A 231 16.77 -0.52 16.31
CA GLN A 231 15.50 -0.04 15.76
C GLN A 231 15.44 1.49 15.74
N GLN A 232 15.94 2.14 16.78
CA GLN A 232 16.03 3.59 16.86
C GLN A 232 17.00 4.14 15.81
N GLN A 233 18.18 3.53 15.67
CA GLN A 233 19.14 3.90 14.63
C GLN A 233 18.56 3.73 13.23
N LYS A 234 17.87 2.61 12.95
CA LYS A 234 17.20 2.41 11.66
C LYS A 234 16.07 3.42 11.43
N HIS A 235 15.37 3.83 12.48
CA HIS A 235 14.33 4.85 12.39
C HIS A 235 14.92 6.23 12.07
N GLU A 236 16.01 6.60 12.74
CA GLU A 236 16.78 7.81 12.47
C GLU A 236 17.33 7.80 11.04
N ASP A 237 17.90 6.69 10.57
CA ASP A 237 18.36 6.53 9.18
C ASP A 237 17.21 6.69 8.18
N MET A 238 16.05 6.07 8.44
CA MET A 238 14.86 6.21 7.58
C MET A 238 14.29 7.63 7.56
N ILE A 239 14.40 8.37 8.66
CA ILE A 239 14.03 9.79 8.72
C ILE A 239 15.04 10.60 7.90
N ASN A 240 16.34 10.42 8.12
CA ASN A 240 17.37 11.16 7.41
C ASN A 240 17.28 10.94 5.89
N THR A 241 17.05 9.71 5.42
CA THR A 241 16.84 9.45 3.97
C THR A 241 15.63 10.14 3.35
N GLN A 242 14.64 10.58 4.15
CA GLN A 242 13.52 11.38 3.65
C GLN A 242 13.87 12.86 3.50
N TYR A 243 14.88 13.34 4.23
CA TYR A 243 15.29 14.74 4.24
C TYR A 243 16.61 15.00 3.48
N ASP A 244 17.46 13.99 3.27
CA ASP A 244 18.71 14.05 2.48
C ASP A 244 18.47 13.94 0.95
N ARG A 245 17.58 14.77 0.39
CA ARG A 245 17.36 14.89 -1.06
C ARG A 245 17.74 16.25 -1.61
#